data_AF-A0A1E5UN79-F1
#
_entry.id   AF-A0A1E5UN79-F1
#
_cell.length_a   1.000
_cell.length_b   1.000
_cell.length_c   1.000
_cell.angle_alpha   90.00
_cell.angle_beta   90.00
_cell.angle_gamma   90.00
#
_symmetry.space_group_name_H-M   'P 1'
#
loop_
_entity.id
_entity.type
_entity.pdbx_description
1 polymer ?
#
loop_
_entity_poly.entity_id
_entity_poly.type
_entity_poly.pdbx_seq_one_letter_code
_entity_poly.pdbx_strand_id
1 'polypeptide(L)'
;MQALANALLSELASRTMSFLVSTYGSTAAARKQEEDLHMLRLLLLRSGTIAEEAEGRRVTNRAMLWQLGALRDEMLRGYYVLDTIR
;
A
#
# COMPACT_ATOMS: atom_id res chain seq x y z
N MET A 1 -23.96 33.13 -31.76
CA MET A 1 -23.68 33.46 -30.35
C MET A 1 -24.12 32.38 -29.37
N GLN A 2 -25.37 31.90 -29.39
CA GLN A 2 -25.85 30.86 -28.47
C GLN A 2 -25.13 29.50 -28.63
N ALA A 3 -24.87 29.05 -29.86
CA ALA A 3 -24.14 27.80 -30.11
C ALA A 3 -22.71 27.82 -29.56
N LEU A 4 -22.02 28.96 -29.65
CA LEU A 4 -20.68 29.15 -29.06
C LEU A 4 -20.73 29.13 -27.53
N ALA A 5 -21.72 29.79 -26.92
CA ALA A 5 -21.92 29.76 -25.48
C ALA A 5 -22.18 28.34 -24.96
N ASN A 6 -23.03 27.57 -25.64
CA ASN A 6 -23.31 26.17 -25.29
C ASN A 6 -22.10 25.25 -25.50
N ALA A 7 -21.32 25.47 -26.56
CA ALA A 7 -20.07 24.74 -26.79
C ALA A 7 -19.06 25.00 -25.67
N LEU A 8 -18.90 26.25 -25.24
CA LEU A 8 -18.03 26.60 -24.12
C LEU A 8 -18.53 26.03 -22.78
N LEU A 9 -19.84 26.06 -22.53
CA LEU A 9 -20.44 25.47 -21.33
C LEU A 9 -20.26 23.96 -21.28
N SER A 10 -20.47 23.26 -22.39
CA SER A 10 -20.29 21.80 -22.46
C SER A 10 -18.82 21.39 -22.35
N GLU A 11 -17.89 22.13 -22.96
CA GLU A 11 -16.45 21.92 -22.78
C GLU A 11 -16.02 22.14 -21.33
N LEU A 12 -16.48 23.24 -20.71
CA LEU A 12 -16.20 23.52 -19.30
C LEU A 12 -16.77 22.43 -18.40
N ALA A 13 -18.01 22.00 -18.63
CA ALA A 13 -18.65 20.91 -17.90
C ALA A 13 -17.90 19.58 -18.06
N SER A 14 -17.44 19.27 -19.28
CA SER A 14 -16.64 18.07 -19.55
C SER A 14 -15.30 18.09 -18.82
N ARG A 15 -14.60 19.23 -18.82
CA ARG A 15 -13.34 19.42 -18.09
C ARG A 15 -13.53 19.34 -16.58
N THR A 16 -14.58 19.96 -16.04
CA THR A 16 -14.85 19.91 -14.60
C THR A 16 -15.20 18.50 -14.16
N MET A 17 -16.03 17.78 -14.93
CA MET A 17 -16.31 16.36 -14.66
C MET A 17 -15.04 15.50 -14.73
N SER A 18 -14.22 15.68 -15.76
CA SER A 18 -12.96 14.94 -15.90
C SER A 18 -12.01 15.20 -14.74
N PHE A 19 -11.86 16.46 -14.32
CA PHE A 19 -11.04 16.84 -13.17
C PHE A 19 -11.56 16.24 -11.86
N LEU A 20 -12.88 16.26 -11.64
CA LEU A 20 -13.48 15.64 -10.46
C LEU A 20 -13.21 14.13 -10.46
N VAL A 21 -13.49 13.43 -11.56
CA VAL A 21 -13.24 11.99 -11.69
C VAL A 21 -11.78 11.65 -11.43
N SER A 22 -10.83 12.39 -12.01
CA SER A 22 -9.40 12.16 -11.77
C SER A 22 -9.00 12.39 -10.32
N THR A 23 -9.57 13.42 -9.67
CA THR A 23 -9.27 13.77 -8.28
C THR A 23 -9.86 12.75 -7.30
N TYR A 24 -11.10 12.30 -7.52
CA TYR A 24 -11.69 11.24 -6.70
C TYR A 24 -10.96 9.91 -6.88
N GLY A 25 -10.55 9.58 -8.11
CA GLY A 25 -9.76 8.38 -8.39
C GLY A 25 -8.39 8.41 -7.70
N SER A 26 -7.67 9.52 -7.78
CA SER A 26 -6.35 9.66 -7.14
C SER A 26 -6.44 9.64 -5.61
N THR A 27 -7.45 10.29 -5.03
CA THR A 27 -7.66 10.28 -3.58
C THR A 27 -8.07 8.90 -3.05
N ALA A 28 -8.89 8.16 -3.78
CA ALA A 28 -9.23 6.78 -3.43
C ALA A 28 -8.00 5.85 -3.50
N ALA A 29 -7.17 6.01 -4.52
CA ALA A 29 -5.92 5.26 -4.66
C ALA A 29 -4.93 5.56 -3.53
N ALA A 30 -4.77 6.85 -3.17
CA ALA A 30 -3.92 7.26 -2.06
C ALA A 30 -4.39 6.69 -0.71
N ARG A 31 -5.70 6.68 -0.46
CA ARG A 31 -6.27 6.06 0.75
C ARG A 31 -6.00 4.56 0.82
N LYS A 32 -6.23 3.85 -0.28
CA LYS A 32 -5.95 2.41 -0.35
C LYS A 32 -4.47 2.13 -0.12
N GLN A 33 -3.58 2.93 -0.72
CA GLN A 33 -2.15 2.80 -0.51
C GLN A 33 -1.78 2.98 0.97
N GLU A 34 -2.35 3.96 1.66
CA GLU A 34 -2.14 4.15 3.10
C GLU A 34 -2.63 2.95 3.92
N GLU A 35 -3.81 2.41 3.60
CA GLU A 35 -4.34 1.19 4.24
C GLU A 35 -3.42 -0.02 4.03
N ASP A 36 -2.93 -0.22 2.79
CA ASP A 36 -2.00 -1.29 2.45
C ASP A 36 -0.66 -1.14 3.19
N LEU A 37 -0.13 0.09 3.30
CA LEU A 37 1.08 0.39 4.07
C LEU A 37 0.90 0.16 5.58
N HIS A 38 -0.26 0.54 6.11
CA HIS A 38 -0.61 0.27 7.50
C HIS A 38 -0.65 -1.23 7.77
N MET A 39 -1.30 -1.99 6.88
CA MET A 39 -1.35 -3.44 6.97
C MET A 39 0.04 -4.09 6.86
N LEU A 40 0.88 -3.61 5.95
CA LEU A 40 2.26 -4.08 5.83
C LEU A 40 3.03 -3.87 7.14
N ARG A 41 2.87 -2.71 7.78
CA ARG A 41 3.53 -2.41 9.06
C ARG A 41 3.05 -3.33 10.18
N LEU A 42 1.75 -3.64 10.24
CA LEU A 42 1.21 -4.60 11.21
C LEU A 42 1.75 -6.02 10.97
N LEU A 43 1.81 -6.47 9.72
CA LEU A 43 2.35 -7.78 9.37
C LEU A 43 3.83 -7.89 9.73
N LEU A 44 4.63 -6.86 9.46
CA LEU A 44 6.05 -6.84 9.84
C LEU A 44 6.25 -6.90 11.36
N LEU A 45 5.45 -6.17 12.14
CA LEU A 45 5.48 -6.26 13.60
C LEU A 45 5.18 -7.68 14.08
N ARG A 46 4.11 -8.28 13.55
CA ARG A 46 3.74 -9.66 13.89
C ARG A 46 4.83 -10.66 13.52
N SER A 47 5.42 -10.52 12.34
CA SER A 47 6.52 -11.36 11.89
C SER A 47 7.76 -11.21 12.77
N GLY A 48 8.06 -9.99 13.23
CA GLY A 48 9.10 -9.71 14.22
C GLY A 48 8.85 -10.46 15.52
N THR A 49 7.64 -10.37 16.08
CA THR A 49 7.27 -11.14 17.30
C THR A 49 7.42 -12.64 17.10
N ILE A 50 7.01 -13.19 15.95
CA ILE A 50 7.17 -14.63 15.66
C ILE A 50 8.66 -15.02 15.64
N ALA A 51 9.52 -14.18 15.05
CA ALA A 51 10.95 -14.43 14.99
C ALA A 51 11.58 -14.39 16.40
N GLU A 52 11.23 -13.39 17.21
CA GLU A 52 11.67 -13.27 18.60
C GLU A 52 11.20 -14.45 19.46
N GLU A 53 9.94 -14.86 19.34
CA GLU A 53 9.40 -16.03 20.04
C GLU A 53 10.11 -17.32 19.64
N ALA A 54 10.39 -17.51 18.35
CA ALA A 54 11.11 -18.69 17.87
C ALA A 54 12.54 -18.75 18.40
N GLU A 55 13.22 -17.60 18.49
CA GLU A 55 14.53 -17.49 19.12
C GLU A 55 14.47 -17.80 20.62
N GLY A 56 13.52 -17.20 21.35
CA GLY A 56 13.33 -17.44 22.78
C GLY A 56 13.02 -18.90 23.11
N ARG A 57 12.26 -19.58 22.24
CA ARG A 57 11.96 -21.02 22.34
C ARG A 57 13.08 -21.93 21.85
N ARG A 58 14.17 -21.36 21.32
CA ARG A 58 15.31 -22.08 20.74
C ARG A 58 14.87 -23.15 19.74
N VAL A 59 14.02 -22.76 18.78
CA VAL A 59 13.51 -23.67 17.76
C VAL A 59 14.67 -24.33 16.99
N THR A 60 14.73 -25.66 17.00
CA THR A 60 15.76 -26.45 16.29
C THR A 60 15.21 -27.25 15.13
N ASN A 61 13.87 -27.33 14.98
CA ASN A 61 13.24 -28.06 13.90
C ASN A 61 13.64 -27.45 12.55
N ARG A 62 14.27 -28.26 11.69
CA ARG A 62 14.81 -27.80 10.41
C ARG A 62 13.75 -27.21 9.47
N ALA A 63 12.55 -27.76 9.46
CA ALA A 63 11.46 -27.23 8.63
C ALA A 63 11.00 -25.86 9.13
N MET A 64 10.87 -25.69 10.46
CA MET A 64 10.53 -24.40 11.04
C MET A 64 11.64 -23.36 10.83
N LEU A 65 12.91 -23.75 10.94
CA LEU A 65 14.04 -22.86 10.65
C LEU A 65 14.02 -22.36 9.20
N TRP A 66 13.63 -23.22 8.25
CA TRP A 66 13.42 -22.81 6.86
C TRP A 66 12.28 -21.79 6.72
N GLN A 67 11.15 -22.02 7.39
CA GLN A 67 10.03 -21.07 7.39
C GLN A 67 10.41 -19.72 8.02
N LEU A 68 11.17 -19.73 9.11
CA LEU A 68 11.68 -18.51 9.76
C LEU A 68 12.68 -17.77 8.86
N GLY A 69 13.50 -18.51 8.11
CA GLY A 69 14.37 -17.93 7.09
C GLY A 69 13.57 -17.16 6.04
N ALA A 70 12.60 -17.83 5.42
CA ALA A 70 11.73 -17.20 4.43
C ALA A 70 10.94 -16.00 5.00
N LEU A 71 10.45 -16.11 6.24
CA LEU A 71 9.76 -15.02 6.92
C LEU A 71 10.65 -13.78 7.06
N ARG A 72 11.92 -13.95 7.48
CA ARG A 72 12.86 -12.83 7.60
C ARG A 72 13.21 -12.21 6.25
N ASP A 73 13.35 -13.01 5.20
CA ASP A 73 13.62 -12.51 3.85
C ASP A 73 12.47 -11.59 3.37
N GLU A 74 11.23 -12.02 3.57
CA GLU A 74 10.06 -11.20 3.26
C GLU A 74 9.92 -9.99 4.19
N MET A 75 10.28 -10.11 5.46
CA MET A 75 10.32 -8.96 6.37
C MET A 75 11.30 -7.88 5.87
N LEU A 76 12.50 -8.28 5.44
CA LEU A 76 13.50 -7.36 4.92
C LEU A 76 12.96 -6.61 3.69
N ARG A 77 12.31 -7.33 2.77
CA ARG A 77 11.64 -6.71 1.61
C ARG A 77 10.54 -5.73 2.04
N GLY A 78 9.72 -6.10 3.02
CA GLY A 78 8.67 -5.23 3.54
C GLY A 78 9.23 -3.96 4.18
N TYR A 79 10.32 -4.04 4.96
CA TYR A 79 11.00 -2.86 5.50
C TYR A 79 11.58 -1.98 4.39
N TYR A 80 12.18 -2.58 3.35
CA TYR A 80 12.68 -1.83 2.19
C TYR A 80 11.56 -1.06 1.47
N VAL A 81 10.40 -1.69 1.26
CA VAL A 81 9.23 -1.03 0.66
C VAL A 81 8.77 0.15 1.52
N LEU A 82 8.66 -0.04 2.83
CA LEU A 82 8.28 1.02 3.77
C LEU A 82 9.29 2.16 3.84
N ASP A 83 10.57 1.89 3.60
CA ASP A 83 11.62 2.90 3.58
C ASP A 83 11.64 3.67 2.25
N THR A 84 11.36 2.99 1.14
CA THR A 84 11.32 3.59 -0.20
C THR A 84 10.10 4.50 -0.41
N ILE A 85 8.99 4.21 0.27
CA ILE A 85 7.73 4.97 0.16
C ILE A 85 7.66 6.13 1.18
N ARG A 86 8.58 6.19 2.14
CA ARG A 86 8.70 7.30 3.10
C ARG A 86 9.17 8.58 2.41
#